data_AF-A0A431ILD8-F1
#
_entry.id   AF-A0A431ILD8-F1
#
_cell.length_a   1.000
_cell.length_b   1.000
_cell.length_c   1.000
_cell.angle_alpha   90.00
_cell.angle_beta   90.00
_cell.angle_gamma   90.00
#
_symmetry.space_group_name_H-M   'P 1'
#
loop_
_entity.id
_entity.type
_entity.pdbx_description
1 polymer ?
#
loop_
_entity_poly.entity_id
_entity_poly.type
_entity_poly.pdbx_seq_one_letter_code
_entity_poly.pdbx_strand_id
1 'polypeptide(L)'
;MTRFSLDVLKDDKAPATALLYLVLRKYGTECFDWQPEFLRDEIQQDFNVKLSDLQSDKLQAAITILQTDLFESQWEVFKTVCHLLNNTPDTFEDATALEAEEVASALAQYRLIVGPEGTPPFSDEVNAGVGVVLYNYGMSEPPSIFPTAMMPDHAVKADPTEKSQALSQLYDERTKDIIAYVQSIVKE
;
A
#
# COMPACT_ATOMS: atom_id res chain seq x y z
N MET A 1 -19.68 21.76 -5.14
CA MET A 1 -19.35 20.34 -4.91
C MET A 1 -18.34 19.94 -5.96
N THR A 2 -17.08 19.74 -5.56
CA THR A 2 -16.00 19.23 -6.41
C THR A 2 -16.47 17.92 -7.04
N ARG A 3 -16.48 17.82 -8.37
CA ARG A 3 -16.90 16.61 -9.08
C ARG A 3 -15.69 15.68 -9.19
N PHE A 4 -15.75 14.51 -8.58
CA PHE A 4 -14.73 13.48 -8.76
C PHE A 4 -15.14 12.51 -9.88
N SER A 5 -14.15 11.97 -10.60
CA SER A 5 -14.44 10.92 -11.59
C SER A 5 -14.77 9.61 -10.91
N LEU A 6 -15.93 9.01 -11.22
CA LEU A 6 -16.31 7.67 -10.77
C LEU A 6 -15.52 6.56 -11.48
N ASP A 7 -14.72 6.91 -12.49
CA ASP A 7 -13.91 5.95 -13.23
C ASP A 7 -12.88 5.25 -12.34
N VAL A 8 -12.44 5.91 -11.25
CA VAL A 8 -11.52 5.31 -10.27
C VAL A 8 -12.07 4.02 -9.65
N LEU A 9 -13.38 3.95 -9.40
CA LEU A 9 -14.04 2.77 -8.81
C LEU A 9 -14.11 1.59 -9.79
N LYS A 10 -13.85 1.83 -11.08
CA LYS A 10 -13.88 0.83 -12.16
C LYS A 10 -12.50 0.48 -12.66
N ASP A 11 -11.47 1.22 -12.28
CA ASP A 11 -10.10 1.04 -12.74
C ASP A 11 -9.36 0.14 -11.77
N ASP A 12 -9.17 -1.13 -12.14
CA ASP A 12 -8.42 -2.11 -11.34
C ASP A 12 -6.98 -1.67 -11.04
N LYS A 13 -6.42 -0.72 -11.79
CA LYS A 13 -5.08 -0.17 -11.56
C LYS A 13 -5.06 1.05 -10.63
N ALA A 14 -6.23 1.58 -10.27
CA ALA A 14 -6.35 2.71 -9.37
C ALA A 14 -5.60 2.45 -8.05
N PRO A 15 -4.77 3.39 -7.57
CA PRO A 15 -4.10 3.22 -6.30
C PRO A 15 -5.13 3.23 -5.15
N ALA A 16 -4.87 2.44 -4.11
CA ALA A 16 -5.76 2.34 -2.95
C ALA A 16 -5.98 3.71 -2.27
N THR A 17 -4.96 4.59 -2.28
CA THR A 17 -5.09 5.98 -1.83
C THR A 17 -6.19 6.75 -2.55
N ALA A 18 -6.37 6.55 -3.86
CA ALA A 18 -7.42 7.23 -4.62
C ALA A 18 -8.83 6.72 -4.27
N LEU A 19 -8.96 5.41 -4.01
CA LEU A 19 -10.20 4.80 -3.53
C LEU A 19 -10.57 5.31 -2.14
N LEU A 20 -9.61 5.27 -1.22
CA LEU A 20 -9.76 5.77 0.14
C LEU A 20 -10.17 7.25 0.13
N TYR A 21 -9.51 8.07 -0.69
CA TYR A 21 -9.85 9.48 -0.86
C TYR A 21 -11.31 9.67 -1.29
N LEU A 22 -11.78 8.96 -2.32
CA LEU A 22 -13.16 9.07 -2.80
C LEU A 22 -14.17 8.68 -1.72
N VAL A 23 -13.92 7.55 -1.05
CA VAL A 23 -14.77 7.01 0.02
C VAL A 23 -14.85 7.98 1.19
N LEU A 24 -13.72 8.50 1.66
CA LEU A 24 -13.66 9.52 2.70
C LEU A 24 -14.38 10.81 2.30
N ARG A 25 -14.32 11.21 1.03
CA ARG A 25 -15.02 12.42 0.55
C ARG A 25 -16.53 12.25 0.51
N LYS A 26 -17.02 11.03 0.27
CA LYS A 26 -18.45 10.72 0.18
C LYS A 26 -19.05 10.43 1.55
N TYR A 27 -18.41 9.58 2.33
CA TYR A 27 -18.94 9.05 3.60
C TYR A 27 -18.29 9.71 4.83
N GLY A 28 -17.15 10.39 4.69
CA GLY A 28 -16.39 10.85 5.85
C GLY A 28 -15.71 9.67 6.56
N THR A 29 -15.35 9.85 7.83
CA THR A 29 -14.64 8.82 8.61
C THR A 29 -15.56 7.76 9.20
N GLU A 30 -16.89 7.93 9.12
CA GLU A 30 -17.85 6.95 9.64
C GLU A 30 -17.78 5.60 8.92
N CYS A 31 -17.32 5.60 7.66
CA CYS A 31 -17.17 4.38 6.86
C CYS A 31 -16.10 3.43 7.40
N PHE A 32 -15.25 3.88 8.31
CA PHE A 32 -14.23 3.05 8.95
C PHE A 32 -14.83 2.08 9.97
N ASP A 33 -16.01 2.39 10.51
CA ASP A 33 -16.73 1.51 11.44
C ASP A 33 -17.63 0.51 10.71
N TRP A 34 -17.70 0.58 9.38
CA TRP A 34 -18.58 -0.25 8.58
C TRP A 34 -17.93 -1.60 8.28
N GLN A 35 -18.77 -2.64 8.22
CA GLN A 35 -18.31 -3.92 7.68
C GLN A 35 -17.96 -3.77 6.19
N PRO A 36 -16.94 -4.48 5.68
CA PRO A 36 -16.52 -4.37 4.28
C PRO A 36 -17.65 -4.56 3.27
N GLU A 37 -18.56 -5.52 3.53
CA GLU A 37 -19.71 -5.81 2.68
C GLU A 37 -20.70 -4.64 2.66
N PHE A 38 -20.92 -4.00 3.81
CA PHE A 38 -21.82 -2.85 3.91
C PHE A 38 -21.25 -1.66 3.13
N LEU A 39 -19.95 -1.38 3.27
CA LEU A 39 -19.30 -0.33 2.49
C LEU A 39 -19.37 -0.62 0.98
N ARG A 40 -19.21 -1.86 0.56
CA ARG A 40 -19.36 -2.27 -0.84
C ARG A 40 -20.78 -2.03 -1.36
N ASP A 41 -21.79 -2.38 -0.56
CA ASP A 41 -23.20 -2.20 -0.91
C ASP A 41 -23.58 -0.71 -1.00
N GLU A 42 -23.11 0.12 -0.06
CA GLU A 42 -23.31 1.57 -0.09
C GLU A 42 -22.67 2.20 -1.33
N ILE A 43 -21.43 1.83 -1.67
CA ILE A 43 -20.75 2.28 -2.91
C ILE A 43 -21.56 1.88 -4.14
N GLN A 44 -22.09 0.66 -4.18
CA GLN A 44 -22.92 0.20 -5.30
C GLN A 44 -24.24 0.98 -5.39
N GLN A 45 -24.90 1.26 -4.28
CA GLN A 45 -26.16 2.00 -4.27
C GLN A 45 -25.97 3.47 -4.67
N ASP A 46 -24.95 4.14 -4.12
CA ASP A 46 -24.71 5.56 -4.33
C ASP A 46 -24.12 5.89 -5.69
N PHE A 47 -23.20 5.05 -6.19
CA PHE A 47 -22.48 5.32 -7.43
C PHE A 47 -22.95 4.47 -8.59
N ASN A 48 -23.83 3.49 -8.35
CA ASN A 48 -24.24 2.48 -9.34
C ASN A 48 -23.01 1.76 -9.96
N VAL A 49 -22.00 1.49 -9.12
CA VAL A 49 -20.76 0.78 -9.49
C VAL A 49 -20.55 -0.38 -8.53
N LYS A 50 -20.52 -1.60 -9.06
CA LYS A 50 -20.09 -2.77 -8.30
C LYS A 50 -18.56 -2.85 -8.30
N LEU A 51 -17.94 -2.75 -7.14
CA LEU A 51 -16.49 -2.95 -7.02
C LEU A 51 -16.10 -4.38 -7.41
N SER A 52 -14.95 -4.52 -8.09
CA SER A 52 -14.26 -5.80 -8.18
C SER A 52 -13.75 -6.20 -6.79
N ASP A 53 -13.45 -7.48 -6.60
CA ASP A 53 -12.96 -7.96 -5.31
C ASP A 53 -11.60 -7.31 -5.00
N LEU A 54 -10.70 -7.20 -5.99
CA LEU A 54 -9.43 -6.46 -5.84
C LEU A 54 -9.62 -4.99 -5.42
N GLN A 55 -10.60 -4.27 -5.98
CA GLN A 55 -10.89 -2.90 -5.57
C GLN A 55 -11.39 -2.82 -4.12
N SER A 56 -12.26 -3.77 -3.75
CA SER A 56 -12.76 -3.90 -2.38
C SER A 56 -11.61 -4.18 -1.41
N ASP A 57 -10.74 -5.13 -1.73
CA ASP A 57 -9.62 -5.53 -0.89
C ASP A 57 -8.59 -4.41 -0.74
N LYS A 58 -8.28 -3.68 -1.83
CA LYS A 58 -7.43 -2.48 -1.76
C LYS A 58 -7.99 -1.41 -0.86
N LEU A 59 -9.31 -1.16 -0.92
CA LEU A 59 -9.96 -0.19 -0.04
C LEU A 59 -9.83 -0.62 1.42
N GLN A 60 -10.07 -1.90 1.72
CA GLN A 60 -9.90 -2.44 3.08
C GLN A 60 -8.45 -2.41 3.55
N ALA A 61 -7.48 -2.67 2.68
CA ALA A 61 -6.05 -2.52 2.98
C ALA A 61 -5.70 -1.07 3.36
N ALA A 62 -6.21 -0.09 2.62
CA ALA A 62 -5.99 1.32 2.93
C ALA A 62 -6.67 1.76 4.23
N ILE A 63 -7.86 1.24 4.54
CA ILE A 63 -8.53 1.47 5.84
C ILE A 63 -7.74 0.81 6.97
N THR A 64 -7.23 -0.41 6.77
CA THR A 64 -6.40 -1.14 7.75
C THR A 64 -5.15 -0.34 8.12
N ILE A 65 -4.44 0.20 7.11
CA ILE A 65 -3.30 1.10 7.31
C ILE A 65 -3.68 2.32 8.16
N LEU A 66 -4.85 2.91 7.89
CA LEU A 66 -5.23 4.17 8.51
C LEU A 66 -5.80 4.01 9.93
N GLN A 67 -6.45 2.87 10.22
CA GLN A 67 -7.18 2.64 11.48
C GLN A 67 -6.43 1.77 12.49
N THR A 68 -5.44 1.00 12.05
CA THR A 68 -4.76 -0.01 12.88
C THR A 68 -3.25 0.07 12.72
N ASP A 69 -2.52 -0.62 13.59
CA ASP A 69 -1.08 -0.85 13.49
C ASP A 69 -0.74 -2.22 12.88
N LEU A 70 -1.72 -2.92 12.27
CA LEU A 70 -1.53 -4.28 11.79
C LEU A 70 -0.52 -4.37 10.64
N PHE A 71 -0.48 -3.34 9.78
CA PHE A 71 0.50 -3.26 8.70
C PHE A 71 1.93 -3.18 9.24
N GLU A 72 2.13 -2.48 10.36
CA GLU A 72 3.43 -2.30 10.99
C GLU A 72 3.80 -3.46 11.93
N SER A 73 2.80 -4.11 12.52
CA SER A 73 2.97 -5.08 13.60
C SER A 73 2.89 -6.55 13.18
N GLN A 74 2.31 -6.90 12.03
CA GLN A 74 2.12 -8.29 11.60
C GLN A 74 2.65 -8.54 10.19
N TRP A 75 3.58 -9.47 10.06
CA TRP A 75 4.22 -9.77 8.77
C TRP A 75 3.23 -10.22 7.67
N GLU A 76 2.27 -11.09 8.01
CA GLU A 76 1.31 -11.57 7.03
C GLU A 76 0.41 -10.44 6.51
N VAL A 77 -0.01 -9.53 7.40
CA VAL A 77 -0.79 -8.35 7.00
C VAL A 77 0.06 -7.41 6.15
N PHE A 78 1.31 -7.16 6.55
CA PHE A 78 2.25 -6.35 5.77
C PHE A 78 2.37 -6.87 4.33
N LYS A 79 2.63 -8.17 4.16
CA LYS A 79 2.76 -8.83 2.86
C LYS A 79 1.49 -8.69 2.02
N THR A 80 0.34 -9.07 2.56
CA THR A 80 -0.95 -8.99 1.85
C THR A 80 -1.27 -7.57 1.41
N VAL A 81 -1.07 -6.59 2.31
CA VAL A 81 -1.28 -5.19 1.97
C VAL A 81 -0.30 -4.73 0.90
N CYS A 82 0.98 -5.09 0.96
CA CYS A 82 1.94 -4.76 -0.10
C CYS A 82 1.48 -5.28 -1.47
N HIS A 83 1.01 -6.53 -1.57
CA HIS A 83 0.46 -7.08 -2.81
C HIS A 83 -0.73 -6.26 -3.32
N LEU A 84 -1.69 -5.97 -2.44
CA LEU A 84 -2.88 -5.20 -2.79
C LEU A 84 -2.54 -3.77 -3.26
N LEU A 85 -1.61 -3.07 -2.60
CA LEU A 85 -1.15 -1.74 -3.01
C LEU A 85 -0.41 -1.73 -4.36
N ASN A 86 0.07 -2.90 -4.81
CA ASN A 86 0.66 -3.14 -6.12
C ASN A 86 -0.34 -3.68 -7.16
N ASN A 87 -1.63 -3.72 -6.84
CA ASN A 87 -2.70 -4.30 -7.67
C ASN A 87 -2.55 -5.80 -7.94
N THR A 88 -1.86 -6.51 -7.04
CA THR A 88 -1.74 -7.97 -7.05
C THR A 88 -2.76 -8.52 -6.06
N PRO A 89 -3.75 -9.32 -6.50
CA PRO A 89 -4.62 -10.05 -5.58
C PRO A 89 -3.77 -11.00 -4.75
N ASP A 90 -4.02 -11.04 -3.44
CA ASP A 90 -3.40 -12.03 -2.55
C ASP A 90 -4.46 -13.03 -2.13
N THR A 91 -4.15 -14.32 -2.24
CA THR A 91 -5.04 -15.39 -1.80
C THR A 91 -4.29 -16.29 -0.84
N PHE A 92 -4.97 -16.75 0.21
CA PHE A 92 -4.38 -17.70 1.16
C PHE A 92 -3.96 -19.03 0.51
N GLU A 93 -4.50 -19.35 -0.68
CA GLU A 93 -4.22 -20.58 -1.40
C GLU A 93 -2.91 -20.52 -2.18
N ASP A 94 -2.52 -19.33 -2.67
CA ASP A 94 -1.29 -19.10 -3.44
C ASP A 94 -0.38 -18.13 -2.70
N ALA A 95 0.45 -18.66 -1.79
CA ALA A 95 1.43 -17.89 -1.04
C ALA A 95 2.52 -17.30 -1.97
N THR A 96 2.22 -16.13 -2.53
CA THR A 96 3.12 -15.40 -3.44
C THR A 96 4.19 -14.71 -2.61
N ALA A 97 5.45 -14.96 -2.95
CA ALA A 97 6.57 -14.29 -2.31
C ALA A 97 6.50 -12.78 -2.57
N LEU A 98 6.89 -11.99 -1.56
CA LEU A 98 6.95 -10.54 -1.67
C LEU A 98 8.30 -10.13 -2.24
N GLU A 99 8.29 -9.25 -3.24
CA GLU A 99 9.50 -8.73 -3.87
C GLU A 99 9.90 -7.34 -3.33
N ALA A 100 11.18 -7.00 -3.43
CA ALA A 100 11.69 -5.73 -2.89
C ALA A 100 11.10 -4.50 -3.58
N GLU A 101 10.84 -4.58 -4.88
CA GLU A 101 10.15 -3.55 -5.65
C GLU A 101 8.72 -3.33 -5.17
N GLU A 102 8.01 -4.41 -4.81
CA GLU A 102 6.65 -4.34 -4.28
C GLU A 102 6.63 -3.65 -2.92
N VAL A 103 7.61 -3.95 -2.06
CA VAL A 103 7.82 -3.24 -0.79
C VAL A 103 8.04 -1.74 -1.05
N ALA A 104 8.96 -1.37 -1.94
CA ALA A 104 9.25 0.03 -2.23
C ALA A 104 8.02 0.79 -2.76
N SER A 105 7.29 0.20 -3.70
CA SER A 105 6.06 0.77 -4.27
C SER A 105 4.92 0.86 -3.26
N ALA A 106 4.74 -0.15 -2.40
CA ALA A 106 3.75 -0.14 -1.34
C ALA A 106 4.04 0.93 -0.28
N LEU A 107 5.32 1.09 0.12
CA LEU A 107 5.73 2.12 1.07
C LEU A 107 5.42 3.52 0.56
N ALA A 108 5.58 3.79 -0.74
CA ALA A 108 5.21 5.08 -1.34
C ALA A 108 3.73 5.39 -1.10
N GLN A 109 2.86 4.40 -1.29
CA GLN A 109 1.42 4.55 -1.12
C GLN A 109 1.03 4.63 0.36
N TYR A 110 1.62 3.78 1.21
CA TYR A 110 1.46 3.79 2.66
C TYR A 110 1.77 5.18 3.26
N ARG A 111 2.91 5.78 2.90
CA ARG A 111 3.32 7.12 3.37
C ARG A 111 2.35 8.23 2.96
N LEU A 112 1.70 8.11 1.81
CA LEU A 112 0.64 9.03 1.39
C LEU A 112 -0.65 8.84 2.21
N ILE A 113 -0.95 7.62 2.65
CA ILE A 113 -2.13 7.32 3.48
C ILE A 113 -1.93 7.83 4.91
N VAL A 114 -0.80 7.50 5.55
CA VAL A 114 -0.55 7.90 6.95
C VAL A 114 -0.13 9.37 7.11
N GLY A 115 0.39 9.97 6.03
CA GLY A 115 0.89 11.34 6.06
C GLY A 115 2.20 11.52 6.85
N PRO A 116 2.68 12.76 6.98
CA PRO A 116 4.02 13.06 7.52
C PRO A 116 4.14 12.93 9.05
N GLU A 117 3.03 12.93 9.80
CA GLU A 117 3.05 13.03 11.27
C GLU A 117 2.93 11.69 12.01
N GLY A 118 2.76 10.56 11.32
CA GLY A 118 2.33 9.33 11.98
C GLY A 118 2.74 8.06 11.29
N THR A 119 4.04 7.76 11.26
CA THR A 119 4.49 6.41 10.88
C THR A 119 4.86 5.64 12.13
N PRO A 120 4.02 4.72 12.63
CA PRO A 120 4.41 3.82 13.71
C PRO A 120 5.70 3.07 13.33
N PRO A 121 6.54 2.71 14.30
CA PRO A 121 7.68 1.84 14.01
C PRO A 121 7.19 0.47 13.58
N PHE A 122 7.80 -0.08 12.53
CA PHE A 122 7.61 -1.48 12.16
C PHE A 122 8.15 -2.39 13.26
N SER A 123 7.42 -3.47 13.54
CA SER A 123 7.79 -4.51 14.50
C SER A 123 9.03 -5.30 14.07
N ASP A 124 9.66 -6.00 15.00
CA ASP A 124 10.79 -6.89 14.70
C ASP A 124 10.45 -7.97 13.68
N GLU A 125 9.21 -8.48 13.70
CA GLU A 125 8.74 -9.48 12.74
C GLU A 125 8.71 -8.90 11.32
N VAL A 126 8.10 -7.72 11.14
CA VAL A 126 8.05 -7.05 9.83
C VAL A 126 9.45 -6.63 9.39
N ASN A 127 10.27 -6.07 10.28
CA ASN A 127 11.65 -5.69 9.96
C ASN A 127 12.50 -6.89 9.53
N ALA A 128 12.35 -8.05 10.16
CA ALA A 128 13.05 -9.27 9.79
C ALA A 128 12.53 -9.84 8.45
N GLY A 129 11.22 -9.85 8.23
CA GLY A 129 10.62 -10.28 6.97
C GLY A 129 11.08 -9.43 5.79
N VAL A 130 11.01 -8.10 5.91
CA VAL A 130 11.54 -7.17 4.91
C VAL A 130 13.05 -7.34 4.74
N GLY A 131 13.80 -7.59 5.81
CA GLY A 131 15.23 -7.87 5.75
C GLY A 131 15.57 -9.10 4.90
N VAL A 132 14.78 -10.17 4.99
CA VAL A 132 14.93 -11.35 4.12
C VAL A 132 14.61 -11.04 2.67
N VAL A 133 13.53 -10.28 2.41
CA VAL A 133 13.16 -9.85 1.04
C VAL A 133 14.30 -9.03 0.41
N LEU A 134 14.82 -8.03 1.13
CA LEU A 134 15.93 -7.20 0.67
C LEU A 134 17.22 -7.99 0.49
N TYR A 135 17.50 -8.96 1.37
CA TYR A 135 18.64 -9.83 1.22
C TYR A 135 18.55 -10.71 -0.04
N ASN A 136 17.38 -11.27 -0.34
CA ASN A 136 17.15 -12.03 -1.56
C ASN A 136 17.24 -11.17 -2.82
N TYR A 137 16.84 -9.90 -2.71
CA TYR A 137 17.11 -8.88 -3.72
C TYR A 137 18.60 -8.58 -3.91
N GLY A 138 19.44 -9.04 -2.98
CA GLY A 138 20.89 -8.91 -2.96
C GLY A 138 21.36 -7.57 -2.37
N MET A 139 20.63 -7.06 -1.39
CA MET A 139 21.07 -5.99 -0.49
C MET A 139 21.83 -6.59 0.69
N SER A 140 22.89 -5.91 1.13
CA SER A 140 23.61 -6.27 2.35
C SER A 140 23.33 -5.33 3.52
N GLU A 141 22.72 -4.17 3.23
CA GLU A 141 22.34 -3.13 4.19
C GLU A 141 20.93 -2.63 3.85
N PRO A 142 20.16 -2.14 4.84
CA PRO A 142 18.81 -1.63 4.61
C PRO A 142 18.83 -0.35 3.76
N PRO A 143 17.91 -0.18 2.79
CA PRO A 143 17.81 1.04 2.00
C PRO A 143 17.18 2.18 2.82
N SER A 144 17.42 3.42 2.41
CA SER A 144 16.90 4.62 3.09
C SER A 144 15.37 4.69 3.17
N ILE A 145 14.66 4.06 2.23
CA ILE A 145 13.19 3.98 2.22
C ILE A 145 12.63 3.07 3.32
N PHE A 146 13.45 2.13 3.83
CA PHE A 146 13.11 1.22 4.93
C PHE A 146 14.35 0.96 5.81
N PRO A 147 14.77 1.96 6.60
CA PRO A 147 16.07 1.91 7.30
C PRO A 147 16.09 0.95 8.49
N THR A 148 14.92 0.47 8.93
CA THR A 148 14.76 -0.40 10.10
C THR A 148 14.80 -1.89 9.78
N ALA A 149 14.94 -2.28 8.50
CA ALA A 149 14.98 -3.70 8.14
C ALA A 149 16.16 -4.41 8.83
N MET A 150 15.87 -5.58 9.38
CA MET A 150 16.84 -6.43 10.05
C MET A 150 17.47 -7.38 9.04
N MET A 151 18.65 -7.01 8.53
CA MET A 151 19.37 -7.83 7.56
C MET A 151 19.88 -9.14 8.20
N PRO A 152 19.88 -10.28 7.49
CA PRO A 152 20.39 -11.54 8.03
C PRO A 152 21.87 -11.46 8.44
N ASP A 153 22.26 -12.07 9.56
CA ASP A 153 23.63 -12.03 10.10
C ASP A 153 24.71 -12.58 9.13
N HIS A 154 24.31 -13.47 8.23
CA HIS A 154 25.18 -14.08 7.23
C HIS A 154 25.20 -13.32 5.89
N ALA A 155 24.64 -12.10 5.85
CA ALA A 155 24.63 -11.30 4.64
C ALA A 155 26.07 -11.02 4.16
N VAL A 156 26.36 -11.41 2.93
CA VAL A 156 27.65 -11.12 2.31
C VAL A 156 27.71 -9.62 2.04
N LYS A 157 28.73 -8.94 2.57
CA LYS A 157 28.96 -7.52 2.30
C LYS A 157 29.13 -7.32 0.79
N ALA A 158 28.21 -6.58 0.21
CA ALA A 158 28.19 -6.18 -1.18
C ALA A 158 27.78 -4.71 -1.24
N ASP A 159 28.32 -3.95 -2.20
CA ASP A 159 27.93 -2.55 -2.39
C ASP A 159 26.45 -2.48 -2.78
N PRO A 160 25.56 -1.94 -1.90
CA PRO A 160 24.13 -1.89 -2.16
C PRO A 160 23.73 -0.62 -2.92
N THR A 161 24.68 0.26 -3.28
CA THR A 161 24.39 1.63 -3.74
C THR A 161 23.46 1.66 -4.94
N GLU A 162 23.74 0.89 -5.99
CA GLU A 162 22.94 0.86 -7.22
C GLU A 162 21.51 0.36 -6.95
N LYS A 163 21.37 -0.74 -6.19
CA LYS A 163 20.07 -1.31 -5.85
C LYS A 163 19.27 -0.42 -4.90
N SER A 164 19.92 0.18 -3.91
CA SER A 164 19.29 1.15 -3.02
C SER A 164 18.78 2.37 -3.79
N GLN A 165 19.54 2.84 -4.77
CA GLN A 165 19.12 3.94 -5.65
C GLN A 165 17.94 3.52 -6.53
N ALA A 166 17.95 2.32 -7.09
CA ALA A 166 16.84 1.79 -7.88
C ALA A 166 15.52 1.71 -7.08
N LEU A 167 15.56 1.17 -5.86
CA LEU A 167 14.38 1.12 -4.98
C LEU A 167 13.89 2.51 -4.57
N SER A 168 14.81 3.45 -4.32
CA SER A 168 14.46 4.84 -4.00
C SER A 168 13.82 5.55 -5.19
N GLN A 169 14.34 5.34 -6.39
CA GLN A 169 13.77 5.88 -7.62
C GLN A 169 12.36 5.32 -7.86
N LEU A 170 12.16 4.01 -7.69
CA LEU A 170 10.85 3.38 -7.80
C LEU A 170 9.86 3.96 -6.80
N TYR A 171 10.27 4.14 -5.54
CA TYR A 171 9.46 4.79 -4.52
C TYR A 171 9.04 6.22 -4.94
N ASP A 172 9.98 7.02 -5.42
CA ASP A 172 9.72 8.41 -5.82
C ASP A 172 8.82 8.51 -7.05
N GLU A 173 9.08 7.70 -8.08
CA GLU A 173 8.26 7.61 -9.28
C GLU A 173 6.84 7.18 -8.94
N ARG A 174 6.70 6.12 -8.13
CA ARG A 174 5.40 5.64 -7.67
C ARG A 174 4.64 6.70 -6.88
N THR A 175 5.32 7.43 -5.99
CA THR A 175 4.72 8.55 -5.24
C THR A 175 4.17 9.61 -6.19
N LYS A 176 4.96 10.02 -7.19
CA LYS A 176 4.54 11.02 -8.20
C LYS A 176 3.34 10.53 -9.00
N ASP A 177 3.35 9.27 -9.43
CA ASP A 177 2.26 8.68 -10.21
C ASP A 177 0.95 8.64 -9.43
N ILE A 178 1.00 8.26 -8.15
CA ILE A 178 -0.20 8.25 -7.28
C ILE A 178 -0.74 9.65 -7.11
N ILE A 179 0.12 10.64 -6.84
CA ILE A 179 -0.29 12.04 -6.70
C ILE A 179 -0.92 12.56 -8.00
N ALA A 180 -0.29 12.31 -9.14
CA ALA A 180 -0.82 12.70 -10.45
C ALA A 180 -2.17 12.02 -10.74
N TYR A 181 -2.31 10.75 -10.39
CA TYR A 181 -3.58 10.02 -10.52
C TYR A 181 -4.67 10.68 -9.68
N VAL A 182 -4.42 10.93 -8.39
CA VAL A 182 -5.40 11.56 -7.49
C VAL A 182 -5.77 12.97 -7.98
N GLN A 183 -4.80 13.76 -8.43
CA GLN A 183 -5.06 15.09 -9.02
C GLN A 183 -5.91 14.99 -10.29
N SER A 184 -5.72 13.97 -11.13
CA SER A 184 -6.48 13.80 -12.37
C SER A 184 -7.97 13.51 -12.13
N ILE A 185 -8.31 12.88 -11.00
CA ILE A 185 -9.69 12.53 -10.66
C ILE A 185 -10.40 13.60 -9.84
N VAL A 186 -9.67 14.53 -9.21
CA VAL A 186 -10.21 15.70 -8.52
C VAL A 186 -10.39 16.83 -9.53
N LYS A 187 -11.59 16.96 -10.13
CA LYS A 187 -11.91 18.11 -10.98
C LYS A 187 -12.46 19.25 -10.11
N GLU A 188 -11.78 20.39 -10.15
CA GLU A 188 -12.25 21.64 -9.53
C GLU A 188 -13.67 22.02 -9.98
#